data_AF-A0A4Z6A6N5-F1
#
_entry.id   AF-A0A4Z6A6N5-F1
#
_cell.length_a   1.000
_cell.length_b   1.000
_cell.length_c   1.000
_cell.angle_alpha   90.00
_cell.angle_beta   90.00
_cell.angle_gamma   90.00
#
_symmetry.space_group_name_H-M   'P 1'
#
loop_
_entity.id
_entity.type
_entity.pdbx_description
1 polymer ?
#
loop_
_entity_poly.entity_id
_entity_poly.type
_entity_poly.pdbx_seq_one_letter_code
_entity_poly.pdbx_strand_id
1 'polypeptide(L)' 'MTNKCGQCRQFTRVKSSDQDICGAWGHPTCATRIACEFFMPTISAKLRVPTGQEPKN' A
#
# COMPACT_ATOMS: atom_id res chain seq x y z
N MET A 1 -0.12 -14.09 5.88
CA MET A 1 0.38 -12.77 6.33
C MET A 1 -0.46 -11.70 5.67
N THR A 2 -1.28 -10.98 6.43
CA THR A 2 -2.17 -9.96 5.85
C THR A 2 -1.42 -8.66 5.67
N ASN A 3 -1.17 -8.28 4.41
CA ASN A 3 -0.55 -7.01 4.05
C ASN A 3 -1.46 -5.85 4.49
N LYS A 4 -0.88 -4.79 5.07
CA LYS A 4 -1.62 -3.61 5.54
C LYS A 4 -1.39 -2.40 4.65
N CYS A 5 -2.37 -1.52 4.54
CA CYS A 5 -2.22 -0.25 3.81
C CYS A 5 -1.01 0.54 4.29
N GLY A 6 -0.70 0.57 5.59
CA GLY A 6 0.48 1.25 6.11
C GLY A 6 1.84 0.69 5.64
N GLN A 7 1.85 -0.49 5.02
CA GLN A 7 3.04 -1.11 4.39
C GLN A 7 3.08 -0.86 2.88
N CYS A 8 2.12 -0.10 2.34
CA CYS A 8 2.03 0.21 0.92
C CYS A 8 2.89 1.42 0.57
N ARG A 9 3.52 1.40 -0.60
CA ARG A 9 4.26 2.51 -1.19
C ARG A 9 3.38 3.71 -1.51
N GLN A 10 2.12 3.48 -1.82
CA GLN A 10 1.17 4.55 -2.14
C GLN A 10 0.41 5.06 -0.92
N PHE A 11 0.72 4.58 0.27
CA PHE A 11 0.11 5.07 1.49
C PHE A 11 0.62 6.47 1.84
N THR A 12 -0.31 7.41 1.98
CA THR A 12 -0.02 8.79 2.34
C THR A 12 -0.62 9.10 3.69
N ARG A 13 0.24 9.39 4.67
CA ARG A 13 -0.21 9.85 6.00
C ARG A 13 -0.51 11.34 5.94
N VAL A 14 -1.78 11.71 6.11
CA VAL A 14 -2.21 13.10 6.16
C VAL A 14 -2.10 13.59 7.60
N LYS A 15 -1.09 14.40 7.93
CA LYS A 15 -0.91 14.91 9.31
C LYS A 15 -2.04 15.83 9.79
N SER A 16 -2.80 16.41 8.86
CA SER A 16 -3.91 17.32 9.15
C SER A 16 -5.27 16.65 9.27
N SER A 17 -5.35 15.32 9.09
CA SER A 17 -6.61 14.58 9.20
C SER A 17 -6.39 13.28 9.94
N ASP A 18 -7.37 12.87 10.74
CA ASP A 18 -7.38 11.56 11.43
C ASP A 18 -7.49 10.36 10.48
N GLN A 19 -7.49 10.59 9.16
CA GLN A 19 -7.62 9.58 8.13
C GLN A 19 -6.43 9.63 7.19
N ASP A 20 -5.75 8.50 7.05
CA ASP A 20 -4.72 8.32 6.02
C ASP A 20 -5.38 8.19 4.64
N ILE A 21 -4.61 8.32 3.57
CA ILE A 21 -5.11 8.10 2.21
C ILE A 21 -4.34 6.96 1.54
N CYS A 22 -5.09 6.06 0.91
CA CYS A 22 -4.51 5.05 0.05
C CYS A 22 -4.39 5.63 -1.36
N GLY A 23 -3.17 5.97 -1.79
CA GLY A 23 -2.93 6.50 -3.13
C GLY A 23 -3.17 5.52 -4.27
N ALA A 24 -3.42 4.23 -3.98
CA ALA A 24 -3.71 3.23 -5.00
C ALA A 24 -5.10 3.34 -5.61
N TRP A 25 -6.08 3.80 -4.81
CA TRP A 25 -7.46 4.03 -5.25
C TRP A 25 -8.02 5.41 -4.84
N GLY A 26 -7.23 6.26 -4.14
CA GLY A 26 -7.60 7.63 -3.79
C GLY A 26 -8.58 7.79 -2.62
N HIS A 27 -8.93 6.72 -1.91
CA HIS A 27 -9.87 6.75 -0.79
C HIS A 27 -9.19 6.87 0.59
N PRO A 28 -9.90 7.42 1.59
CA PRO A 28 -9.45 7.38 2.97
C PRO A 28 -9.26 5.94 3.44
N THR A 29 -8.16 5.70 4.13
CA THR A 29 -7.72 4.41 4.63
C THR A 29 -7.09 4.58 6.01
N CYS A 30 -6.72 3.46 6.63
CA CYS A 30 -5.98 3.45 7.88
C CYS A 30 -4.72 2.61 7.72
N ALA A 31 -3.63 2.99 8.39
CA ALA A 31 -2.39 2.20 8.42
C ALA A 31 -2.60 0.73 8.83
N THR A 32 -3.59 0.44 9.68
CA THR A 32 -3.93 -0.90 10.19
C THR A 32 -4.88 -1.68 9.28
N ARG A 33 -5.54 -1.03 8.31
CA ARG A 33 -6.48 -1.66 7.39
C ARG A 33 -5.76 -2.66 6.50
N ILE A 34 -6.43 -3.75 6.17
CA ILE A 34 -6.00 -4.70 5.14
C ILE A 34 -5.74 -3.92 3.84
N ALA A 35 -4.64 -4.25 3.17
CA ALA A 35 -4.28 -3.62 1.92
C ALA A 35 -5.31 -3.93 0.82
N CYS A 36 -5.52 -2.96 -0.07
CA CYS A 36 -6.34 -3.14 -1.27
C CYS A 36 -5.68 -4.10 -2.26
N GLU A 37 -6.41 -4.52 -3.29
CA GLU A 37 -5.89 -5.37 -4.38
C GLU A 37 -4.72 -4.72 -5.15
N PHE A 38 -4.65 -3.38 -5.16
CA PHE A 38 -3.55 -2.60 -5.74
C PHE A 38 -2.37 -2.37 -4.77
N PHE A 39 -2.22 -3.23 -3.76
CA PHE A 39 -1.15 -3.11 -2.78
C PHE A 39 0.24 -3.20 -3.43
N MET A 40 1.02 -2.12 -3.31
CA MET A 40 2.43 -2.13 -3.69
C MET A 40 3.28 -2.05 -2.43
N PRO A 41 4.05 -3.09 -2.06
CA PRO A 41 4.89 -3.03 -0.86
C PRO A 41 5.95 -1.92 -0.97
N THR A 42 6.19 -1.16 0.10
CA THR A 42 7.38 -0.31 0.19
C THR A 42 8.63 -1.21 0.25
N ILE A 43 9.69 -0.82 -0.47
CA ILE A 43 10.96 -1.55 -0.66
C ILE A 43 11.70 -1.88 0.67
N SER A 44 11.18 -1.43 1.82
CA SER A 44 11.75 -1.65 3.15
C SER A 44 11.15 -2.88 3.86
N ALA A 45 10.98 -3.99 3.16
CA ALA A 45 10.89 -5.30 3.76
C ALA A 45 12.05 -6.14 3.19
N LYS A 46 13.26 -5.86 3.68
CA LYS A 46 14.55 -6.53 3.43
C LYS A 46 14.44 -7.76 2.50
N LEU A 47 14.89 -7.61 1.25
CA LEU A 47 15.24 -8.64 0.23
C LEU A 47 14.43 -8.54 -1.07
N ARG A 48 15.21 -8.46 -2.15
CA ARG A 48 14.83 -8.66 -3.55
C ARG A 48 13.98 -9.93 -3.70
N VAL A 49 12.83 -9.82 -4.38
CA VAL A 49 12.47 -10.62 -5.57
C VAL A 49 11.48 -9.77 -6.39
N PRO A 50 11.84 -9.31 -7.59
CA PRO A 50 10.88 -8.76 -8.54
C PRO A 50 10.29 -9.93 -9.34
N THR A 51 9.15 -10.46 -8.94
CA THR A 51 8.39 -11.36 -9.84
C THR A 51 6.91 -11.23 -9.53
N GLY A 52 6.14 -10.82 -10.54
CA GLY A 52 4.69 -10.77 -10.47
C GLY A 52 4.06 -9.41 -10.81
N GLN A 53 4.58 -8.71 -11.83
CA GLN A 53 3.73 -7.85 -12.64
C GLN A 53 3.70 -8.47 -14.03
N GLU A 54 2.71 -9.33 -14.27
CA GLU A 54 2.33 -9.72 -15.63
C GLU A 54 1.59 -8.53 -16.26
N PRO A 55 2.12 -7.88 -17.31
CA PRO A 55 1.31 -7.04 -18.15
C PRO A 55 0.44 -7.97 -19.00
N LYS A 56 -0.84 -8.05 -18.62
CA LYS A 56 -1.90 -8.58 -19.48
C LYS A 56 -1.91 -7.80 -20.81
N ASN A 57 -1.51 -8.46 -21.89
CA ASN A 57 -1.80 -8.05 -23.26
C ASN A 57 -2.41 -9.22 -24.00
#